data_AF-A0A9C9KTF1-F1
#
_entry.id   AF-A0A9C9KTF1-F1
#
_cell.length_a   1.000
_cell.length_b   1.000
_cell.length_c   1.000
_cell.angle_alpha   90.00
_cell.angle_beta   90.00
_cell.angle_gamma   90.00
#
_symmetry.space_group_name_H-M   'P 1'
#
loop_
_entity.id
_entity.type
_entity.pdbx_description
1 polymer ?
#
loop_
_entity_poly.entity_id
_entity_poly.type
_entity_poly.pdbx_seq_one_letter_code
_entity_poly.pdbx_strand_id
1 'polypeptide(L)'
;MSALPLTANAVVGQAVSSTQQAEGLLLRFKSSTNNRIRQQILQNAGCTEARRFRLVQGLTLVNVQSGMSKKTALARLRSNSQVLYAEPNYIVSAAAIPNDPRFSELYGLDNTGQTGGTVDADIDAPEAWDSQTGADVVVAVIDT
;
A
#
# COMPACT_ATOMS: atom_id res chain seq x y z
N MET A 1 21.07 17.73 39.30
CA MET A 1 20.58 16.69 38.37
C MET A 1 19.48 17.31 37.54
N SER A 2 19.80 17.71 36.30
CA SER A 2 18.87 18.38 35.38
C SER A 2 17.89 17.40 34.78
N ALA A 3 16.59 17.71 34.82
CA ALA A 3 15.58 17.07 33.99
C ALA A 3 15.43 17.87 32.69
N LEU A 4 15.57 17.20 31.54
CA LEU A 4 15.25 17.75 30.22
C LEU A 4 13.75 17.58 29.94
N PRO A 5 13.07 18.55 29.30
CA PRO A 5 11.68 18.41 28.91
C PRO A 5 11.56 17.58 27.63
N LEU A 6 10.75 16.53 27.65
CA LEU A 6 10.30 15.79 26.46
C LEU A 6 9.07 16.50 25.89
N THR A 7 9.26 17.29 24.84
CA THR A 7 8.15 17.69 23.96
C THR A 7 8.26 16.89 22.67
N ALA A 8 7.51 15.80 22.57
CA ALA A 8 7.29 15.09 21.32
C ALA A 8 5.87 15.41 20.83
N ASN A 9 5.74 16.49 20.07
CA ASN A 9 4.53 16.74 19.28
C ASN A 9 4.56 15.79 18.07
N ALA A 10 3.94 14.61 18.19
CA ALA A 10 3.73 13.73 17.05
C ALA A 10 2.50 14.22 16.27
N VAL A 11 2.74 14.74 15.07
CA VAL A 11 1.69 15.06 14.10
C VAL A 11 1.24 13.76 13.45
N VAL A 12 0.02 13.31 13.77
CA VAL A 12 -0.66 12.20 13.08
C VAL A 12 -1.10 12.66 11.70
N GLY A 13 -0.86 11.85 10.66
CA GLY A 13 -1.56 11.99 9.38
C GLY A 13 -0.86 12.74 8.24
N GLN A 14 0.48 12.78 8.19
CA GLN A 14 1.15 13.18 6.95
C GLN A 14 1.07 12.02 5.94
N ALA A 15 0.28 12.21 4.88
CA ALA A 15 0.30 11.33 3.71
C ALA A 15 1.75 11.14 3.28
N VAL A 16 2.22 9.89 3.24
CA VAL A 16 3.54 9.56 2.71
C VAL A 16 3.50 9.88 1.21
N SER A 17 3.89 11.11 0.86
CA SER A 17 4.09 11.50 -0.52
C SER A 17 5.35 10.80 -1.00
N SER A 18 5.20 9.59 -1.53
CA SER A 18 6.31 8.80 -2.06
C SER A 18 6.86 9.50 -3.30
N THR A 19 7.89 10.32 -3.14
CA THR A 19 8.64 10.89 -4.27
C THR A 19 9.57 9.86 -4.92
N GLN A 20 9.82 8.73 -4.25
CA GLN A 20 10.69 7.67 -4.74
C GLN A 20 9.94 6.71 -5.68
N GLN A 21 10.40 6.65 -6.93
CA GLN A 21 9.89 5.75 -7.96
C GLN A 21 10.77 4.51 -8.04
N ALA A 22 10.14 3.34 -7.96
CA ALA A 22 10.75 2.08 -8.35
C ALA A 22 11.00 2.04 -9.87
N GLU A 23 11.67 0.98 -10.32
CA GLU A 23 11.81 0.75 -11.75
C GLU A 23 10.47 0.42 -12.43
N GLY A 24 10.39 0.79 -13.70
CA GLY A 24 9.25 0.53 -14.55
C GLY A 24 8.06 1.49 -14.41
N LEU A 25 7.02 1.18 -15.17
CA LEU A 25 5.73 1.87 -15.19
C LEU A 25 4.62 0.84 -14.98
N LEU A 26 3.58 1.20 -14.25
CA LEU A 26 2.35 0.43 -14.18
C LEU A 26 1.40 0.94 -15.24
N LEU A 27 0.80 0.05 -16.01
CA LEU A 27 -0.30 0.40 -16.90
C LEU A 27 -1.39 -0.65 -16.86
N ARG A 28 -2.60 -0.21 -17.19
CA ARG A 28 -3.74 -1.12 -17.36
C ARG A 28 -4.31 -0.99 -18.75
N PHE A 29 -4.33 -2.10 -19.48
CA PHE A 29 -5.02 -2.19 -20.77
C PHE A 29 -6.54 -2.37 -20.58
N LYS A 30 -7.32 -1.95 -21.56
CA LYS A 30 -8.73 -2.35 -21.69
C LYS A 30 -8.82 -3.88 -21.83
N SER A 31 -9.91 -4.47 -21.34
CA SER A 31 -10.14 -5.92 -21.38
C SER A 31 -10.21 -6.47 -22.82
N SER A 32 -10.65 -5.64 -23.77
CA SER A 32 -10.70 -5.97 -25.21
C SER A 32 -9.34 -6.04 -25.91
N THR A 33 -8.26 -5.55 -25.27
CA THR A 33 -6.97 -5.42 -25.93
C THR A 33 -6.25 -6.77 -25.99
N ASN A 34 -6.18 -7.35 -27.19
CA ASN A 34 -5.50 -8.63 -27.41
C ASN A 34 -3.96 -8.52 -27.31
N ASN A 35 -3.28 -9.67 -27.18
CA ASN A 35 -1.83 -9.72 -26.97
C ASN A 35 -0.99 -9.07 -28.10
N ARG A 36 -1.45 -9.16 -29.35
CA ARG A 36 -0.76 -8.55 -30.50
C ARG A 36 -0.78 -7.03 -30.40
N ILE A 37 -1.95 -6.46 -30.12
CA ILE A 37 -2.12 -5.02 -29.93
C ILE A 37 -1.32 -4.55 -28.72
N ARG A 38 -1.34 -5.28 -27.60
CA ARG A 38 -0.53 -4.97 -26.41
C ARG A 38 0.95 -4.89 -26.76
N GLN A 39 1.51 -5.91 -27.43
CA GLN A 39 2.90 -5.93 -27.88
C GLN A 39 3.24 -4.71 -28.75
N GLN A 40 2.39 -4.37 -29.73
CA GLN A 40 2.61 -3.22 -30.60
C GLN A 40 2.61 -1.90 -29.81
N ILE A 41 1.69 -1.73 -28.85
CA ILE A 41 1.64 -0.53 -27.99
C ILE A 41 2.92 -0.41 -27.16
N LEU A 42 3.38 -1.52 -26.57
CA LEU A 42 4.59 -1.52 -25.77
C LEU A 42 5.83 -1.21 -26.60
N GLN A 43 5.98 -1.83 -27.78
CA GLN A 43 7.08 -1.54 -28.70
C GLN A 43 7.09 -0.06 -29.13
N ASN A 44 5.94 0.50 -29.50
CA ASN A 44 5.82 1.92 -29.87
C ASN A 44 6.15 2.88 -28.71
N ALA A 45 5.86 2.47 -27.47
CA ALA A 45 6.19 3.22 -26.27
C ALA A 45 7.65 3.05 -25.82
N GLY A 46 8.42 2.15 -26.44
CA GLY A 46 9.77 1.80 -25.99
C GLY A 46 9.75 1.04 -24.67
N CYS A 47 8.77 0.16 -24.48
CA CYS A 47 8.57 -0.62 -23.27
C CYS A 47 8.58 -2.12 -23.55
N THR A 48 9.02 -2.90 -22.56
CA THR A 48 8.89 -4.36 -22.55
C THR A 48 8.05 -4.81 -21.36
N GLU A 49 7.31 -5.89 -21.53
CA GLU A 49 6.50 -6.44 -20.44
C GLU A 49 7.38 -7.12 -19.40
N ALA A 50 7.29 -6.68 -18.14
CA ALA A 50 8.05 -7.25 -17.03
C ALA A 50 7.19 -8.23 -16.22
N ARG A 51 5.95 -7.84 -15.89
CA ARG A 51 5.04 -8.67 -15.10
C ARG A 51 3.58 -8.40 -15.43
N ARG A 52 2.78 -9.45 -15.55
CA ARG A 52 1.31 -9.35 -15.57
C ARG A 52 0.75 -9.67 -14.19
N PHE A 53 -0.16 -8.81 -13.72
CA PHE A 53 -0.91 -9.07 -12.50
C PHE A 53 -2.20 -9.81 -12.86
N ARG A 54 -2.49 -10.88 -12.12
CA ARG A 54 -3.65 -11.74 -12.40
C ARG A 54 -4.91 -11.26 -11.68
N LEU A 55 -4.73 -10.67 -10.48
CA LEU A 55 -5.84 -10.19 -9.66
C LEU A 55 -6.59 -9.03 -10.33
N VAL A 56 -5.86 -8.11 -10.95
CA VAL A 56 -6.43 -7.00 -11.72
C VAL A 56 -6.23 -7.26 -13.21
N GLN A 57 -7.30 -7.62 -13.91
CA GLN A 57 -7.23 -7.89 -15.35
C GLN A 57 -6.71 -6.66 -16.12
N GLY A 58 -5.77 -6.94 -17.02
CA GLY A 58 -5.15 -5.92 -17.88
C GLY A 58 -4.00 -5.16 -17.23
N LEU A 59 -3.75 -5.31 -15.92
CA LEU A 59 -2.67 -4.63 -15.21
C LEU A 59 -1.33 -5.31 -15.51
N THR A 60 -0.37 -4.49 -15.94
CA THR A 60 0.97 -4.91 -16.33
C THR A 60 2.00 -3.92 -15.77
N LEU A 61 3.09 -4.45 -15.22
CA LEU A 61 4.34 -3.72 -15.00
C LEU A 61 5.20 -3.82 -16.25
N VAL A 62 5.72 -2.70 -16.72
CA VAL A 62 6.61 -2.63 -17.89
C VAL A 62 7.92 -1.96 -17.57
N ASN A 63 8.98 -2.44 -18.22
CA ASN A 63 10.28 -1.81 -18.20
C ASN A 63 10.40 -0.83 -19.37
N VAL A 64 11.04 0.30 -19.15
CA VAL A 64 11.36 1.25 -20.22
C VAL A 64 12.72 0.87 -20.80
N GLN A 65 12.80 0.69 -22.11
CA GLN A 65 14.01 0.23 -22.79
C GLN A 65 15.13 1.29 -22.74
N SER A 66 16.38 0.83 -22.74
CA SER A 66 17.56 1.69 -22.82
C SER A 66 17.48 2.61 -24.04
N GLY A 67 17.63 3.92 -23.82
CA GLY A 67 17.47 4.95 -24.85
C GLY A 67 16.08 5.58 -24.94
N MET A 68 15.08 5.07 -24.21
CA MET A 68 13.76 5.70 -24.10
C MET A 68 13.61 6.46 -22.78
N SER A 69 13.11 7.71 -22.86
CA SER A 69 12.77 8.49 -21.66
C SER A 69 11.50 7.96 -21.00
N LYS A 70 11.53 7.72 -19.68
CA LYS A 70 10.35 7.34 -18.88
C LYS A 70 9.18 8.31 -19.10
N LYS A 71 9.45 9.62 -19.16
CA LYS A 71 8.42 10.66 -19.39
C LYS A 71 7.75 10.48 -20.76
N THR A 72 8.54 10.24 -21.80
CA THR A 72 8.04 10.05 -23.17
C THR A 72 7.27 8.73 -23.29
N ALA A 73 7.80 7.64 -22.73
CA ALA A 73 7.13 6.35 -22.69
C ALA A 73 5.76 6.47 -21.99
N LEU A 74 5.73 7.10 -20.81
CA LEU A 74 4.51 7.34 -20.05
C LEU A 74 3.49 8.17 -20.84
N ALA A 75 3.93 9.24 -21.52
CA ALA A 75 3.05 10.06 -22.36
C ALA A 75 2.46 9.26 -23.53
N ARG A 76 3.26 8.42 -24.20
CA ARG A 76 2.82 7.54 -25.29
C ARG A 76 1.83 6.48 -24.84
N LEU A 77 2.05 5.90 -23.65
CA LEU A 77 1.11 4.94 -23.06
C LEU A 77 -0.22 5.62 -22.71
N ARG A 78 -0.18 6.81 -22.09
CA ARG A 78 -1.38 7.57 -21.71
C ARG A 78 -2.20 8.05 -22.89
N SER A 79 -1.58 8.34 -24.03
CA SER A 79 -2.31 8.80 -25.23
C SER A 79 -2.95 7.66 -26.02
N ASN A 80 -2.66 6.39 -25.70
CA ASN A 80 -3.20 5.26 -26.44
C ASN A 80 -4.62 4.89 -25.99
N SER A 81 -5.56 4.82 -26.93
CA SER A 81 -6.97 4.54 -26.64
C SER A 81 -7.27 3.15 -26.08
N GLN A 82 -6.31 2.21 -26.14
CA GLN A 82 -6.43 0.86 -25.58
C GLN A 82 -5.84 0.75 -24.16
N VAL A 83 -5.27 1.84 -23.63
CA VAL A 83 -4.74 1.95 -22.26
C VAL A 83 -5.75 2.75 -21.42
N LEU A 84 -6.14 2.22 -20.27
CA LEU A 84 -7.03 2.90 -19.32
C LEU A 84 -6.27 3.93 -18.50
N TYR A 85 -5.08 3.56 -18.02
CA TYR A 85 -4.16 4.46 -17.34
C TYR A 85 -2.74 3.91 -17.41
N ALA A 86 -1.77 4.81 -17.23
CA ALA A 86 -0.37 4.48 -17.00
C ALA A 86 0.21 5.44 -15.97
N GLU A 87 1.04 4.95 -15.06
CA GLU A 87 1.60 5.69 -13.94
C GLU A 87 3.00 5.20 -13.56
N PRO A 88 3.80 6.04 -12.89
CA PRO A 88 5.05 5.58 -12.30
C PRO A 88 4.82 4.49 -11.25
N ASN A 89 5.73 3.55 -11.16
CA ASN A 89 5.77 2.58 -10.07
C ASN A 89 6.38 3.26 -8.84
N TYR A 90 5.58 3.57 -7.81
CA TYR A 90 6.05 4.27 -6.61
C TYR A 90 6.42 3.30 -5.48
N ILE A 91 7.43 3.66 -4.69
CA ILE A 91 7.81 2.94 -3.47
C ILE A 91 7.03 3.53 -2.30
N VAL A 92 6.26 2.69 -1.61
CA VAL A 92 5.60 3.04 -0.34
C VAL A 92 6.31 2.37 0.82
N SER A 93 6.38 3.03 1.97
CA SER A 93 6.99 2.52 3.20
C SER A 93 5.98 2.63 4.35
N ALA A 94 5.91 1.61 5.20
CA ALA A 94 5.05 1.68 6.38
C ALA A 94 5.61 2.67 7.42
N ALA A 95 4.73 3.22 8.26
CA ALA A 95 5.11 3.94 9.46
C ALA A 95 5.19 2.93 10.62
N ALA A 96 6.38 2.74 11.18
CA ALA A 96 6.61 1.76 12.23
C ALA A 96 6.23 2.29 13.63
N ILE A 97 5.45 1.51 14.39
CA ILE A 97 5.41 1.58 15.86
C ILE A 97 5.52 0.14 16.39
N PRO A 98 6.43 -0.14 17.33
CA PRO A 98 6.74 -1.50 17.79
C PRO A 98 5.82 -2.05 18.89
N ASN A 99 5.94 -3.38 19.06
CA ASN A 99 5.29 -4.34 19.97
C ASN A 99 5.08 -3.90 21.43
N ASP A 100 3.93 -4.26 21.99
CA ASP A 100 3.38 -3.68 23.23
C ASP A 100 3.29 -4.68 24.42
N PRO A 101 4.14 -4.54 25.46
CA PRO A 101 4.03 -5.25 26.74
C PRO A 101 2.90 -4.75 27.65
N ARG A 102 2.22 -3.66 27.27
CA ARG A 102 1.31 -2.90 28.12
C ARG A 102 -0.14 -3.25 27.86
N PHE A 103 -0.45 -4.54 27.67
CA PHE A 103 -1.84 -4.98 27.44
C PHE A 103 -2.82 -4.41 28.47
N SER A 104 -2.43 -4.34 29.75
CA SER A 104 -3.20 -3.73 30.84
C SER A 104 -3.51 -2.24 30.66
N GLU A 105 -2.88 -1.60 29.68
CA GLU A 105 -3.04 -0.20 29.32
C GLU A 105 -3.78 -0.03 27.99
N LEU A 106 -4.12 -1.13 27.30
CA LEU A 106 -4.87 -1.14 26.06
C LEU A 106 -6.37 -0.97 26.35
N TYR A 107 -6.77 0.23 26.78
CA TYR A 107 -8.15 0.58 27.07
C TYR A 107 -9.13 0.26 25.92
N GLY A 108 -8.64 0.22 24.68
CA GLY A 108 -9.49 -0.12 23.52
C GLY A 108 -9.82 -1.61 23.40
N LEU A 109 -9.19 -2.49 24.19
CA LEU A 109 -9.43 -3.94 24.18
C LEU A 109 -10.20 -4.43 25.41
N ASP A 110 -9.90 -3.86 26.58
CA ASP A 110 -10.53 -4.16 27.87
C ASP A 110 -10.35 -2.94 28.79
N ASN A 111 -11.43 -2.25 29.14
CA ASN A 111 -11.46 -1.01 29.89
C ASN A 111 -12.03 -1.24 31.29
N THR A 112 -11.13 -1.46 32.24
CA THR A 112 -11.44 -1.61 33.66
C THR A 112 -11.50 -0.28 34.41
N GLY A 113 -11.53 0.85 33.69
CA GLY A 113 -11.42 2.20 34.23
C GLY A 113 -9.97 2.68 34.41
N GLN A 114 -9.02 2.00 33.78
CA GLN A 114 -7.60 2.38 33.80
C GLN A 114 -7.40 3.79 33.28
N THR A 115 -6.44 4.51 33.88
CA THR A 115 -6.07 5.89 33.51
C THR A 115 -7.22 6.92 33.53
N GLY A 116 -8.33 6.62 34.21
CA GLY A 116 -9.52 7.48 34.26
C GLY A 116 -10.51 7.28 33.12
N GLY A 117 -10.41 6.15 32.41
CA GLY A 117 -11.40 5.71 31.43
C GLY A 117 -12.76 5.41 32.07
N THR A 118 -13.82 5.42 31.25
CA THR A 118 -15.12 4.89 31.67
C THR A 118 -15.07 3.38 31.55
N VAL A 119 -15.24 2.68 32.67
CA VAL A 119 -15.30 1.21 32.72
C VAL A 119 -16.27 0.70 31.65
N ASP A 120 -15.92 -0.39 30.97
CA ASP A 120 -16.77 -1.09 29.97
C ASP A 120 -16.94 -0.34 28.63
N ALA A 121 -16.17 0.73 28.42
CA ALA A 121 -16.19 1.47 27.16
C ALA A 121 -15.06 1.01 26.24
N ASP A 122 -15.12 -0.24 25.77
CA ASP A 122 -14.13 -0.89 24.90
C ASP A 122 -14.77 -1.80 23.82
N ILE A 123 -14.06 -2.80 23.31
CA ILE A 123 -14.55 -3.70 22.24
C ILE A 123 -14.85 -5.13 22.74
N ASP A 124 -14.80 -5.35 24.05
CA ASP A 124 -15.06 -6.61 24.76
C ASP A 124 -14.21 -7.78 24.23
N ALA A 125 -12.91 -7.53 24.02
CA ALA A 125 -12.03 -8.51 23.40
C ALA A 125 -11.85 -9.80 24.23
N PRO A 126 -11.65 -9.75 25.57
CA PRO A 126 -11.55 -10.96 26.40
C PRO A 126 -12.80 -11.84 26.35
N GLU A 127 -13.99 -11.23 26.44
CA GLU A 127 -15.28 -11.90 26.40
C GLU A 127 -15.50 -12.57 25.03
N ALA A 128 -15.10 -11.89 23.95
CA ALA A 128 -15.15 -12.45 22.61
C ALA A 128 -14.21 -13.68 22.47
N TRP A 129 -13.04 -13.66 23.10
CA TRP A 129 -12.08 -14.77 23.04
C TRP A 129 -12.51 -16.03 23.78
N ASP A 130 -13.34 -15.91 24.82
CA ASP A 130 -13.99 -17.08 25.45
C ASP A 130 -14.92 -17.82 24.47
N SER A 131 -15.39 -17.13 23.43
CA SER A 131 -16.25 -17.70 22.39
C SER A 131 -15.47 -18.15 21.15
N GLN A 132 -14.53 -17.33 20.66
CA GLN A 132 -13.71 -17.63 19.47
C GLN A 132 -12.45 -16.76 19.44
N THR A 133 -11.30 -17.37 19.17
CA THR A 133 -10.01 -16.70 19.03
C THR A 133 -9.55 -16.53 17.58
N GLY A 134 -10.33 -17.04 16.62
CA GLY A 134 -10.09 -16.87 15.18
C GLY A 134 -9.12 -17.89 14.58
N ALA A 135 -8.98 -19.08 15.20
CA ALA A 135 -7.97 -20.09 14.84
C ALA A 135 -8.01 -20.54 13.35
N ASP A 136 -9.16 -20.47 12.69
CA ASP A 136 -9.34 -20.86 11.28
C ASP A 136 -9.46 -19.65 10.32
N VAL A 137 -9.12 -18.45 10.79
CA VAL A 137 -9.18 -17.22 9.99
C VAL A 137 -7.78 -16.82 9.53
N VAL A 138 -7.61 -16.64 8.21
CA VAL A 138 -6.37 -16.08 7.66
C VAL A 138 -6.50 -14.56 7.56
N VAL A 139 -5.69 -13.84 8.34
CA VAL A 139 -5.58 -12.39 8.28
C VAL A 139 -4.31 -12.01 7.50
N ALA A 140 -4.49 -11.41 6.32
CA ALA A 140 -3.38 -10.87 5.55
C ALA A 140 -3.08 -9.43 6.01
N VAL A 141 -1.94 -9.24 6.70
CA VAL A 141 -1.44 -7.92 7.06
C VAL A 141 -0.47 -7.46 5.97
N ILE A 142 -0.84 -6.43 5.21
CA ILE A 142 0.05 -5.81 4.22
C ILE A 142 0.81 -4.69 4.93
N ASP A 143 1.93 -5.06 5.54
CA ASP A 143 2.84 -4.17 6.27
C ASP A 143 4.27 -4.22 5.66
N THR A 144 5.26 -3.62 6.33
CA THR A 144 6.66 -3.46 5.87
C THR A 144 7.28 -4.67 5.17
#